data_AF-A0A0J6LFY4-F1
#
_entry.id   AF-A0A0J6LFY4-F1
#
_cell.length_a   1.000
_cell.length_b   1.000
_cell.length_c   1.000
_cell.angle_alpha   90.00
_cell.angle_beta   90.00
_cell.angle_gamma   90.00
#
_symmetry.space_group_name_H-M   'P 1'
#
loop_
_entity.id
_entity.type
_entity.pdbx_description
1 polymer ?
#
loop_
_entity_poly.entity_id
_entity_poly.type
_entity_poly.pdbx_seq_one_letter_code
_entity_poly.pdbx_strand_id
1 'polypeptide(L)'
;MSESSGGGEITKEEVAGLPYLDEVIVHSNNPEIVKIYNEFDREDIVKNKTELLATIKALEFLMGGGLVHGCDRIFKLSGRYVIRSDFRELNDYDDDRLSKAIVISQARASQLDPYLTDSQALQYMCRCWSFPSVMIEEMRGIYLSMYSKFVEVNRQGKYLDLEHLLYIFLNGRTGIVEVPFLGAMGALGSSGERVID
;
A
#
# COMPACT_ATOMS: atom_id res chain seq x y z
N MET A 1 32.09 -7.47 1.86
CA MET A 1 30.90 -7.71 1.02
C MET A 1 30.09 -8.79 1.72
N SER A 2 29.06 -8.40 2.47
CA SER A 2 28.16 -9.33 3.11
C SER A 2 26.92 -9.45 2.23
N GLU A 3 26.79 -10.55 1.51
CA GLU A 3 25.56 -10.94 0.85
C GLU A 3 24.49 -11.18 1.93
N SER A 4 23.51 -10.29 2.05
CA SER A 4 22.28 -10.59 2.77
C SER A 4 21.37 -11.35 1.83
N SER A 5 21.43 -12.67 1.91
CA SER A 5 20.46 -13.59 1.31
C SER A 5 19.10 -13.41 1.99
N GLY A 6 18.25 -12.56 1.40
CA GLY A 6 16.86 -12.34 1.83
C GLY A 6 15.81 -12.82 0.83
N GLY A 7 16.20 -13.66 -0.14
CA GLY A 7 15.33 -14.16 -1.21
C GLY A 7 14.97 -15.63 -1.01
N GLY A 8 14.10 -15.93 -0.05
CA GLY A 8 13.42 -17.22 0.03
C GLY A 8 12.00 -17.10 -0.50
N GLU A 9 11.53 -18.07 -1.28
CA GLU A 9 10.09 -18.23 -1.47
C GLU A 9 9.44 -18.55 -0.12
N ILE A 10 8.30 -17.94 0.18
CA ILE A 10 7.51 -18.33 1.36
C ILE A 10 7.13 -19.80 1.22
N THR A 11 7.48 -20.59 2.23
CA THR A 11 7.24 -22.03 2.26
C THR A 11 5.78 -22.35 2.56
N LYS A 12 5.34 -23.56 2.19
CA LYS A 12 3.97 -24.01 2.51
C LYS A 12 3.76 -24.13 4.02
N GLU A 13 4.81 -24.47 4.74
CA GLU A 13 4.85 -24.56 6.20
C GLU A 13 4.70 -23.18 6.85
N GLU A 14 5.37 -22.15 6.32
CA GLU A 14 5.18 -20.77 6.77
C GLU A 14 3.75 -20.28 6.52
N VAL A 15 3.19 -20.56 5.33
CA VAL A 15 1.80 -20.21 5.01
C VAL A 15 0.81 -20.93 5.94
N ALA A 16 0.97 -22.24 6.14
CA ALA A 16 0.10 -23.04 7.00
C ALA A 16 0.15 -22.61 8.49
N GLY A 17 1.24 -21.95 8.90
CA GLY A 17 1.41 -21.43 10.25
C GLY A 17 0.77 -20.06 10.50
N LEU A 18 0.25 -19.38 9.47
CA LEU A 18 -0.35 -18.05 9.62
C LEU A 18 -1.82 -18.16 10.06
N PRO A 19 -2.18 -17.65 11.26
CA PRO A 19 -3.56 -17.64 11.72
C PRO A 19 -4.38 -16.59 10.95
N TYR A 20 -5.68 -16.85 10.76
CA TYR A 20 -6.64 -15.92 10.13
C TYR A 20 -6.32 -15.55 8.68
N LEU A 21 -5.82 -16.54 7.93
CA LEU A 21 -5.46 -16.40 6.54
C LEU A 21 -6.40 -17.24 5.68
N ASP A 22 -7.20 -16.60 4.84
CA ASP A 22 -8.03 -17.29 3.87
C ASP A 22 -7.23 -17.65 2.60
N GLU A 23 -6.35 -16.74 2.13
CA GLU A 23 -5.64 -16.88 0.86
C GLU A 23 -4.24 -16.24 0.88
N VAL A 24 -3.32 -16.78 0.08
CA VAL A 24 -1.97 -16.24 -0.14
C VAL A 24 -1.69 -16.09 -1.62
N ILE A 25 -1.27 -14.88 -2.01
CA ILE A 25 -0.82 -14.60 -3.38
C ILE A 25 0.70 -14.41 -3.36
N VAL A 26 1.41 -15.33 -4.00
CA VAL A 26 2.87 -15.27 -4.15
C VAL A 26 3.22 -14.70 -5.52
N HIS A 27 3.97 -13.60 -5.52
CA HIS A 27 4.33 -12.87 -6.73
C HIS A 27 5.78 -13.08 -7.20
N SER A 28 6.58 -13.86 -6.47
CA SER A 28 8.02 -14.05 -6.73
C SER A 28 8.34 -14.56 -8.14
N ASN A 29 7.46 -15.38 -8.72
CA ASN A 29 7.60 -15.92 -10.08
C ASN A 29 6.75 -15.18 -11.12
N ASN A 30 6.12 -14.06 -10.76
CA ASN A 30 5.32 -13.30 -11.72
C ASN A 30 6.26 -12.66 -12.77
N PRO A 31 6.07 -12.95 -14.08
CA PRO A 31 7.00 -12.49 -15.11
C PRO A 31 7.15 -10.97 -15.18
N GLU A 32 6.08 -10.21 -14.91
CA GLU A 32 6.14 -8.75 -14.90
C GLU A 32 6.95 -8.22 -13.72
N ILE A 33 6.85 -8.86 -12.54
CA ILE A 33 7.59 -8.47 -11.34
C ILE A 33 9.07 -8.86 -11.47
N VAL A 34 9.36 -10.06 -11.97
CA VAL A 34 10.74 -10.47 -12.31
C VAL A 34 11.36 -9.51 -13.33
N LYS A 35 10.57 -9.07 -14.32
CA LYS A 35 11.03 -8.06 -15.28
C LYS A 35 11.34 -6.73 -14.60
N ILE A 36 10.47 -6.23 -13.72
CA ILE A 36 10.73 -5.00 -12.94
C ILE A 36 12.03 -5.12 -12.15
N TYR A 37 12.24 -6.24 -11.47
CA TYR A 37 13.45 -6.49 -10.68
C TYR A 37 14.72 -6.45 -11.54
N ASN A 38 14.69 -7.02 -12.75
CA ASN A 38 15.85 -7.07 -13.64
C ASN A 38 16.08 -5.78 -14.46
N GLU A 39 15.08 -4.92 -14.61
CA GLU A 39 15.17 -3.70 -15.46
C GLU A 39 15.65 -2.45 -14.71
N PHE A 40 15.57 -2.42 -13.38
CA PHE A 40 15.82 -1.21 -12.59
C PHE A 40 16.88 -1.45 -11.51
N ASP A 41 17.95 -0.67 -11.55
CA ASP A 41 19.01 -0.72 -10.52
C ASP A 41 18.61 0.01 -9.21
N ARG A 42 17.56 0.83 -9.27
CA ARG A 42 17.06 1.62 -8.14
C ARG A 42 16.04 0.82 -7.34
N GLU A 43 16.44 0.39 -6.15
CA GLU A 43 15.62 -0.41 -5.23
C GLU A 43 14.27 0.24 -4.90
N ASP A 44 14.24 1.57 -4.75
CA ASP A 44 13.03 2.33 -4.46
C ASP A 44 12.03 2.30 -5.62
N ILE A 45 12.52 2.32 -6.87
CA ILE A 45 11.69 2.13 -8.06
C ILE A 45 11.14 0.70 -8.10
N VAL A 46 12.01 -0.31 -7.91
CA VAL A 46 11.61 -1.73 -7.91
C VAL A 46 10.52 -1.97 -6.87
N LYS A 47 10.73 -1.51 -5.63
CA LYS A 47 9.79 -1.67 -4.51
C LYS A 47 8.43 -1.07 -4.84
N ASN A 48 8.37 0.23 -5.16
CA ASN A 48 7.09 0.92 -5.36
C ASN A 48 6.36 0.43 -6.60
N LYS A 49 7.07 0.16 -7.70
CA LYS A 49 6.45 -0.37 -8.92
C LYS A 49 5.88 -1.77 -8.69
N THR A 50 6.59 -2.60 -7.94
CA THR A 50 6.12 -3.94 -7.56
C THR A 50 4.91 -3.86 -6.64
N GLU A 51 4.92 -2.98 -5.63
CA GLU A 51 3.79 -2.81 -4.72
C GLU A 51 2.52 -2.33 -5.44
N LEU A 52 2.64 -1.39 -6.37
CA LEU A 52 1.53 -0.95 -7.21
C LEU A 52 0.94 -2.12 -8.01
N LEU A 53 1.78 -2.89 -8.69
CA LEU A 53 1.33 -4.01 -9.52
C LEU A 53 0.74 -5.16 -8.69
N ALA A 54 1.39 -5.50 -7.58
CA ALA A 54 0.90 -6.51 -6.64
C ALA A 54 -0.46 -6.10 -6.06
N THR A 55 -0.64 -4.83 -5.71
CA THR A 55 -1.94 -4.34 -5.19
C THR A 55 -3.02 -4.41 -6.25
N ILE A 56 -2.75 -4.04 -7.51
CA ILE A 56 -3.70 -4.18 -8.63
C ILE A 56 -4.15 -5.65 -8.77
N LYS A 57 -3.19 -6.58 -8.81
CA LYS A 57 -3.48 -8.01 -8.95
C LYS A 57 -4.24 -8.57 -7.74
N ALA A 58 -3.93 -8.11 -6.53
CA ALA A 58 -4.66 -8.50 -5.32
C ALA A 58 -6.12 -8.02 -5.36
N LEU A 59 -6.38 -6.78 -5.78
CA LEU A 59 -7.74 -6.26 -5.94
C LEU A 59 -8.52 -7.05 -7.02
N GLU A 60 -7.89 -7.37 -8.15
CA GLU A 60 -8.49 -8.20 -9.20
C GLU A 60 -8.83 -9.61 -8.70
N PHE A 61 -7.95 -10.21 -7.91
CA PHE A 61 -8.19 -11.51 -7.28
C PHE A 61 -9.36 -11.45 -6.30
N LEU A 62 -9.39 -10.45 -5.41
CA LEU A 62 -10.46 -10.24 -4.44
C LEU A 62 -11.82 -10.05 -5.11
N MET A 63 -11.88 -9.32 -6.23
CA MET A 63 -13.09 -9.14 -7.03
C MET A 63 -13.53 -10.44 -7.71
N GLY A 64 -12.60 -11.22 -8.28
CA GLY A 64 -12.92 -12.44 -9.02
C GLY A 64 -13.23 -13.67 -8.14
N GLY A 65 -12.66 -13.73 -6.94
CA GLY A 65 -12.76 -14.87 -6.02
C GLY A 65 -13.97 -14.84 -5.09
N GLY A 66 -14.75 -13.76 -5.07
CA GLY A 66 -15.89 -13.60 -4.15
C GLY A 66 -15.49 -13.40 -2.69
N LEU A 67 -14.20 -13.24 -2.38
CA LEU A 67 -13.67 -13.08 -1.02
C LEU A 67 -14.13 -11.79 -0.34
N VAL A 68 -14.58 -10.81 -1.13
CA VAL A 68 -15.12 -9.54 -0.61
C VAL A 68 -16.60 -9.63 -0.27
N HIS A 69 -17.27 -10.74 -0.58
CA HIS A 69 -18.69 -10.90 -0.30
C HIS A 69 -18.94 -10.98 1.21
N GLY A 70 -19.74 -10.03 1.74
CA GLY A 70 -20.04 -9.94 3.17
C GLY A 70 -18.97 -9.20 3.98
N CYS A 71 -17.93 -8.67 3.34
CA CYS A 71 -17.02 -7.72 3.97
C CYS A 71 -17.54 -6.30 3.74
N ASP A 72 -17.66 -5.48 4.78
CA ASP A 72 -18.05 -4.06 4.65
C ASP A 72 -16.86 -3.18 4.25
N ARG A 73 -15.65 -3.61 4.61
CA ARG A 73 -14.43 -2.79 4.53
C ARG A 73 -13.20 -3.62 4.23
N ILE A 74 -12.28 -3.01 3.50
CA ILE A 74 -10.98 -3.58 3.16
C ILE A 74 -9.90 -2.72 3.82
N PHE A 75 -8.99 -3.37 4.54
CA PHE A 75 -7.81 -2.75 5.14
C PHE A 75 -6.57 -3.15 4.34
N LYS A 76 -5.77 -2.16 3.94
CA LYS A 76 -4.45 -2.39 3.33
C LYS A 76 -3.40 -2.11 4.39
N LEU A 77 -2.64 -3.14 4.75
CA LEU A 77 -1.44 -3.03 5.57
C LEU A 77 -0.24 -3.43 4.71
N SER A 78 0.80 -2.60 4.65
CA SER A 78 2.00 -2.91 3.86
C SER A 78 3.28 -2.59 4.61
N GLY A 79 4.24 -3.52 4.52
CA GLY A 79 5.50 -3.48 5.24
C GLY A 79 5.49 -4.36 6.49
N ARG A 80 6.48 -4.17 7.36
CA ARG A 80 6.67 -4.96 8.59
C ARG A 80 5.92 -4.28 9.74
N TYR A 81 4.61 -4.20 9.60
CA TYR A 81 3.73 -3.60 10.60
C TYR A 81 2.74 -4.61 11.14
N VAL A 82 2.32 -4.38 12.37
CA VAL A 82 1.25 -5.10 13.03
C VAL A 82 0.18 -4.11 13.49
N ILE A 83 -1.07 -4.54 13.42
CA ILE A 83 -2.19 -3.79 13.98
C ILE A 83 -2.08 -3.84 15.50
N ARG A 84 -2.14 -2.67 16.14
CA ARG A 84 -2.08 -2.56 17.60
C ARG A 84 -3.43 -2.95 18.21
N SER A 85 -3.40 -3.34 19.48
CA SER A 85 -4.63 -3.63 20.24
C SER A 85 -5.51 -2.40 20.48
N ASP A 86 -4.96 -1.19 20.36
CA ASP A 86 -5.66 0.10 20.41
C ASP A 86 -5.90 0.70 19.03
N PHE A 87 -5.79 -0.12 17.96
CA PHE A 87 -6.38 0.21 16.67
C PHE A 87 -7.81 0.66 16.94
N ARG A 88 -8.14 1.89 16.51
CA ARG A 88 -9.47 2.49 16.73
C ARG A 88 -10.50 1.41 16.50
N GLU A 89 -11.23 1.08 17.57
CA GLU A 89 -12.09 -0.08 17.61
C GLU A 89 -12.97 -0.09 16.35
N LEU A 90 -13.31 -1.27 15.82
CA LEU A 90 -14.22 -1.40 14.67
C LEU A 90 -15.50 -0.54 14.85
N ASN A 91 -15.90 -0.28 16.10
CA ASN A 91 -16.97 0.61 16.50
C ASN A 91 -16.85 2.05 15.94
N ASP A 92 -15.64 2.59 15.75
CA ASP A 92 -15.45 3.90 15.09
C ASP A 92 -15.90 3.83 13.62
N TYR A 93 -15.81 2.67 12.97
CA TYR A 93 -16.29 2.48 11.61
C TYR A 93 -17.81 2.27 11.50
N ASP A 94 -18.51 2.13 12.62
CA ASP A 94 -19.98 2.21 12.66
C ASP A 94 -20.47 3.67 12.53
N ASP A 95 -19.58 4.65 12.72
CA ASP A 95 -19.85 6.06 12.43
C ASP A 95 -20.15 6.24 10.93
N ASP A 96 -21.29 6.85 10.62
CA ASP A 96 -21.81 7.01 9.26
C ASP A 96 -20.84 7.74 8.32
N ARG A 97 -19.96 8.58 8.88
CA ARG A 97 -18.94 9.32 8.14
C ARG A 97 -17.72 8.45 7.84
N LEU A 98 -17.30 7.56 8.75
CA LEU A 98 -16.17 6.66 8.53
C LEU A 98 -16.56 5.42 7.71
N SER A 99 -17.75 4.86 7.94
CA SER A 99 -18.27 3.66 7.29
C SER A 99 -18.29 3.76 5.76
N LYS A 100 -18.51 4.97 5.22
CA LYS A 100 -18.62 5.27 3.78
C LYS A 100 -17.37 5.92 3.19
N ALA A 101 -16.34 6.18 4.00
CA ALA A 101 -15.15 6.91 3.58
C ALA A 101 -13.91 6.01 3.43
N ILE A 102 -13.01 6.46 2.56
CA ILE A 102 -11.60 6.06 2.59
C ILE A 102 -10.99 6.73 3.83
N VAL A 103 -10.46 5.92 4.75
CA VAL A 103 -9.83 6.39 5.97
C VAL A 103 -8.33 6.21 5.86
N ILE A 104 -7.61 7.33 5.92
CA ILE A 104 -6.17 7.40 5.69
C ILE A 104 -5.51 8.32 6.72
N SER A 105 -4.21 8.15 6.96
CA SER A 105 -3.46 9.05 7.85
C SER A 105 -3.40 10.46 7.27
N GLN A 106 -3.29 11.47 8.13
CA GLN A 106 -3.02 12.84 7.71
C GLN A 106 -1.82 12.97 6.77
N ALA A 107 -1.95 13.83 5.77
CA ALA A 107 -0.85 14.17 4.87
C ALA A 107 0.32 14.82 5.61
N ARG A 108 1.54 14.58 5.12
CA ARG A 108 2.78 15.14 5.67
C ARG A 108 3.64 15.70 4.54
N ALA A 109 4.57 16.58 4.92
CA ALA A 109 5.59 17.06 4.01
C ALA A 109 6.42 15.89 3.45
N SER A 110 6.71 15.94 2.16
CA SER A 110 7.66 15.03 1.52
C SER A 110 9.06 15.22 2.09
N GLN A 111 9.80 14.12 2.20
CA GLN A 111 11.22 14.11 2.54
C GLN A 111 12.11 14.04 1.29
N LEU A 112 11.51 13.87 0.11
CA LEU A 112 12.21 13.77 -1.16
C LEU A 112 12.48 15.16 -1.73
N ASP A 113 13.49 15.27 -2.59
CA ASP A 113 13.82 16.50 -3.29
C ASP A 113 12.63 16.95 -4.16
N PRO A 114 12.12 18.19 -4.02
CA PRO A 114 11.03 18.72 -4.85
C PRO A 114 11.28 18.65 -6.36
N TYR A 115 12.56 18.71 -6.78
CA TYR A 115 12.93 18.53 -8.18
C TYR A 115 12.60 17.10 -8.67
N LEU A 116 12.83 16.10 -7.82
CA LEU A 116 12.53 14.70 -8.11
C LEU A 116 11.02 14.43 -8.09
N THR A 117 10.28 15.06 -7.17
CA THR A 117 8.85 14.77 -6.96
C THR A 117 7.90 15.58 -7.85
N ASP A 118 8.38 16.18 -8.93
CA ASP A 118 7.54 17.04 -9.79
C ASP A 118 6.83 18.16 -9.00
N SER A 119 7.52 18.72 -8.00
CA SER A 119 6.98 19.69 -7.03
C SER A 119 5.84 19.19 -6.13
N GLN A 120 5.60 17.88 -6.08
CA GLN A 120 4.67 17.28 -5.12
C GLN A 120 5.28 17.33 -3.71
N ALA A 121 4.83 18.30 -2.90
CA ALA A 121 5.37 18.57 -1.57
C ALA A 121 4.70 17.76 -0.45
N LEU A 122 3.59 17.09 -0.74
CA LEU A 122 2.78 16.36 0.25
C LEU A 122 2.61 14.90 -0.12
N GLN A 123 2.51 14.06 0.90
CA GLN A 123 2.34 12.61 0.78
C GLN A 123 1.48 12.08 1.94
N TYR A 124 0.75 10.98 1.74
CA TYR A 124 0.08 10.27 2.84
C TYR A 124 0.99 9.21 3.46
N MET A 125 0.80 8.85 4.73
CA MET A 125 1.57 7.75 5.35
C MET A 125 0.81 6.43 5.22
N CYS A 126 1.12 5.65 4.18
CA CYS A 126 0.25 4.58 3.70
C CYS A 126 0.54 3.19 4.31
N ARG A 127 0.95 3.17 5.58
CA ARG A 127 1.28 1.93 6.32
C ARG A 127 0.06 1.05 6.48
N CYS A 128 -0.97 1.63 7.09
CA CYS A 128 -2.32 1.10 7.15
C CYS A 128 -3.25 2.16 6.58
N TRP A 129 -4.28 1.76 5.85
CA TRP A 129 -5.43 2.59 5.49
C TRP A 129 -6.57 1.67 5.04
N SER A 130 -7.77 2.21 4.89
CA SER A 130 -8.95 1.39 4.57
C SER A 130 -9.94 2.08 3.68
N PHE A 131 -10.80 1.29 3.04
CA PHE A 131 -11.90 1.78 2.21
C PHE A 131 -13.10 0.82 2.27
N PRO A 132 -14.34 1.31 2.07
CA PRO A 132 -15.53 0.47 1.97
C PRO A 132 -15.35 -0.55 0.84
N SER A 133 -15.73 -1.82 1.05
CA SER A 133 -15.55 -2.89 0.06
C SER A 133 -16.24 -2.58 -1.28
N VAL A 134 -17.36 -1.85 -1.24
CA VAL A 134 -18.10 -1.37 -2.41
C VAL A 134 -17.26 -0.46 -3.33
N MET A 135 -16.17 0.14 -2.83
CA MET A 135 -15.26 0.97 -3.61
C MET A 135 -14.12 0.16 -4.27
N ILE A 136 -14.13 -1.17 -4.21
CA ILE A 136 -13.02 -1.99 -4.72
C ILE A 136 -12.70 -1.73 -6.20
N GLU A 137 -13.71 -1.55 -7.06
CA GLU A 137 -13.50 -1.23 -8.48
C GLU A 137 -12.86 0.15 -8.67
N GLU A 138 -13.34 1.13 -7.90
CA GLU A 138 -12.79 2.50 -7.89
C GLU A 138 -11.33 2.49 -7.43
N MET A 139 -11.02 1.76 -6.36
CA MET A 139 -9.67 1.62 -5.85
C MET A 139 -8.75 0.94 -6.86
N ARG A 140 -9.22 -0.09 -7.56
CA ARG A 140 -8.46 -0.69 -8.67
C ARG A 140 -8.16 0.34 -9.76
N GLY A 141 -9.14 1.15 -10.16
CA GLY A 141 -8.97 2.22 -11.14
C GLY A 141 -7.95 3.29 -10.71
N ILE A 142 -7.96 3.66 -9.42
CA ILE A 142 -6.98 4.58 -8.83
C ILE A 142 -5.58 3.99 -8.93
N TYR A 143 -5.39 2.72 -8.53
CA TYR A 143 -4.08 2.07 -8.60
C TYR A 143 -3.55 1.92 -10.04
N LEU A 144 -4.40 1.65 -11.02
CA LEU A 144 -4.03 1.65 -12.44
C LEU A 144 -3.56 3.04 -12.91
N SER A 145 -4.24 4.09 -12.46
CA SER A 145 -3.86 5.48 -12.76
C SER A 145 -2.54 5.87 -12.09
N MET A 146 -2.35 5.45 -10.82
CA MET A 146 -1.11 5.63 -10.08
C MET A 146 0.06 4.91 -10.78
N TYR A 147 -0.13 3.67 -11.22
CA TYR A 147 0.89 2.91 -11.97
C TYR A 147 1.27 3.61 -13.28
N SER A 148 0.28 4.11 -14.01
CA SER A 148 0.51 4.86 -15.25
C SER A 148 1.32 6.14 -15.00
N LYS A 149 0.95 6.91 -13.96
CA LYS A 149 1.67 8.14 -13.57
C LYS A 149 3.09 7.83 -13.08
N PHE A 150 3.27 6.77 -12.31
CA PHE A 150 4.58 6.31 -11.86
C PHE A 150 5.50 6.03 -13.06
N VAL A 151 5.01 5.31 -14.07
CA VAL A 151 5.79 5.01 -15.28
C VAL A 151 6.12 6.28 -16.07
N GLU A 152 5.17 7.20 -16.21
CA GLU A 152 5.38 8.49 -16.88
C GLU A 152 6.49 9.32 -16.20
N VAL A 153 6.41 9.48 -14.88
CA VAL A 153 7.35 10.28 -14.10
C VAL A 153 8.75 9.68 -14.14
N ASN A 154 8.89 8.36 -14.00
CA ASN A 154 10.19 7.70 -14.09
C ASN A 154 10.83 7.84 -15.48
N ARG A 155 10.05 7.85 -16.57
CA ARG A 155 10.56 8.10 -17.93
C ARG A 155 11.13 9.52 -18.10
N GLN A 156 10.73 10.46 -17.26
CA GLN A 156 11.24 11.83 -17.23
C GLN A 156 12.47 11.99 -16.32
N GLY A 157 12.98 10.90 -15.73
CA GLY A 157 14.07 10.94 -14.75
C GLY A 157 13.65 11.47 -13.38
N LYS A 158 12.34 11.60 -13.14
CA LYS A 158 11.73 12.01 -11.87
C LYS A 158 11.27 10.78 -11.08
N TYR A 159 10.82 10.99 -9.85
CA TYR A 159 10.37 9.90 -8.99
C TYR A 159 9.25 10.33 -8.03
N LEU A 160 8.23 9.49 -7.91
CA LEU A 160 7.18 9.56 -6.89
C LEU A 160 7.05 8.17 -6.29
N ASP A 161 7.04 8.07 -4.97
CA ASP A 161 6.67 6.82 -4.30
C ASP A 161 5.13 6.65 -4.27
N LEU A 162 4.69 5.52 -3.70
CA LEU A 162 3.28 5.19 -3.57
C LEU A 162 2.51 6.20 -2.72
N GLU A 163 3.13 6.74 -1.68
CA GLU A 163 2.58 7.73 -0.76
C GLU A 163 2.27 9.08 -1.43
N HIS A 164 3.15 9.55 -2.32
CA HIS A 164 2.91 10.74 -3.13
C HIS A 164 1.79 10.50 -4.15
N LEU A 165 1.79 9.32 -4.78
CA LEU A 165 0.77 8.96 -5.76
C LEU A 165 -0.61 8.89 -5.11
N LEU A 166 -0.74 8.28 -3.92
CA LEU A 166 -2.01 8.26 -3.19
C LEU A 166 -2.47 9.68 -2.86
N TYR A 167 -1.55 10.57 -2.47
CA TYR A 167 -1.90 11.98 -2.27
C TYR A 167 -2.45 12.62 -3.54
N ILE A 168 -1.76 12.48 -4.67
CA ILE A 168 -2.19 13.05 -5.96
C ILE A 168 -3.59 12.57 -6.37
N PHE A 169 -3.87 11.27 -6.19
CA PHE A 169 -5.11 10.66 -6.70
C PHE A 169 -6.27 10.61 -5.69
N LEU A 170 -6.03 10.88 -4.41
CA LEU A 170 -7.08 10.91 -3.38
C LEU A 170 -7.36 12.31 -2.83
N ASN A 171 -6.35 13.18 -2.73
CA ASN A 171 -6.53 14.51 -2.16
C ASN A 171 -7.61 15.32 -2.91
N GLY A 172 -8.46 16.01 -2.14
CA GLY A 172 -9.56 16.82 -2.69
C GLY A 172 -10.78 16.03 -3.17
N ARG A 173 -10.77 14.69 -3.09
CA ARG A 173 -11.96 13.88 -3.37
C ARG A 173 -12.95 13.92 -2.20
N THR A 174 -14.23 13.81 -2.52
CA THR A 174 -15.26 13.55 -1.52
C THR A 174 -15.10 12.14 -0.96
N GLY A 175 -15.42 11.95 0.32
CA GLY A 175 -15.34 10.63 0.95
C GLY A 175 -13.93 10.21 1.39
N ILE A 176 -13.00 11.16 1.52
CA ILE A 176 -11.72 10.93 2.20
C ILE A 176 -11.79 11.49 3.61
N VAL A 177 -11.39 10.69 4.59
CA VAL A 177 -11.24 11.10 5.97
C VAL A 177 -9.80 10.89 6.42
N GLU A 178 -9.13 11.99 6.71
CA GLU A 178 -7.81 11.98 7.32
C GLU A 178 -7.92 11.86 8.84
N VAL A 179 -7.22 10.88 9.40
CA VAL A 179 -7.12 10.68 10.85
C VAL A 179 -5.67 10.82 11.32
N PRO A 180 -5.45 11.30 12.56
CA PRO A 180 -4.08 11.49 13.07
C PRO A 180 -3.35 10.17 13.28
N PHE A 181 -4.09 9.10 13.61
CA PHE A 181 -3.57 7.82 14.06
C PHE A 181 -4.45 6.69 13.53
N LEU A 182 -3.81 5.66 12.97
CA LEU A 182 -4.45 4.46 12.43
C LEU A 182 -4.06 3.22 13.23
N GLY A 183 -3.24 3.31 14.27
CA GLY A 183 -2.99 2.18 15.18
C GLY A 183 -2.16 1.05 14.56
N ALA A 184 -1.28 1.36 13.61
CA ALA A 184 -0.26 0.43 13.13
C ALA A 184 1.07 0.70 13.86
N MET A 185 1.78 -0.37 14.24
CA MET A 185 3.16 -0.25 14.75
C MET A 185 4.11 -1.16 14.00
N GLY A 186 5.37 -0.73 13.89
CA GLY A 186 6.40 -1.53 13.23
C GLY A 186 7.73 -0.81 13.14
N ALA A 187 8.63 -1.37 12.34
CA ALA A 187 9.97 -0.81 12.15
C ALA A 187 10.08 -0.07 10.81
N LEU A 188 10.56 1.18 10.84
CA LEU A 188 10.81 1.98 9.66
C LEU A 188 12.00 1.40 8.86
N GLY A 189 11.76 0.98 7.62
CA GLY A 189 12.80 0.67 6.63
C GLY A 189 14.04 -0.08 7.16
N SER A 190 15.21 0.29 6.68
CA SER A 190 16.48 -0.29 7.15
C SER A 190 16.93 0.26 8.50
N SER A 191 16.38 1.38 8.99
CA SER A 191 16.81 2.00 10.25
C SER A 191 16.37 1.21 11.48
N GLY A 192 15.30 0.43 11.38
CA GLY A 192 14.78 -0.35 12.50
C GLY A 192 14.06 0.51 13.55
N GLU A 193 13.94 1.82 13.32
CA GLU A 193 13.28 2.72 14.25
C GLU A 193 11.81 2.35 14.42
N ARG A 194 11.38 2.27 15.68
CA ARG A 194 10.01 1.91 16.00
C ARG A 194 9.10 3.09 15.66
N VAL A 195 8.13 2.83 14.79
CA VAL A 195 7.04 3.75 14.51
C VAL A 195 5.78 3.26 15.19
N ILE A 196 5.09 4.21 15.78
CA ILE A 196 3.76 4.08 16.34
C ILE A 196 2.93 5.16 15.66
N ASP A 197 1.98 4.73 14.83
CA ASP A 197 0.84 5.56 14.43
C ASP A 197 -0.36 5.30 15.36
#